data_AF-A0A7J5Y5H4-F1
#
_entry.id   AF-A0A7J5Y5H4-F1
#
_cell.length_a   1.000
_cell.length_b   1.000
_cell.length_c   1.000
_cell.angle_alpha   90.00
_cell.angle_beta   90.00
_cell.angle_gamma   90.00
#
_symmetry.space_group_name_H-M   'P 1'
#
loop_
_entity.id
_entity.type
_entity.pdbx_description
1 polymer ?
#
loop_
_entity_poly.entity_id
_entity_poly.type
_entity_poly.pdbx_seq_one_letter_code
_entity_poly.pdbx_strand_id
1 'polypeptide(L)'
;MYYGLSNFYQNHRRYVKSRDDSQLNGDRSALTSPSKECEPYRTGEGSPIAPCGAIANSLFNDTLQLYHIDSNGTFNEIPLVKKGIAWWTDKHVKFRNPGGNNNLTVAFQGTSKPVNWRKPVFELDPEDPENNGFINEDFIVWMRTAALPTFRKLYRIIQKKPSTTPTLPSGKYVLNVTYNYPVLSFDGRKRMILSTISWMGGKNPFLGIAYITVGSICFFLGVVLLIIHHKYDNRNNSADIPN
;
A
#
# COMPACT_ATOMS: atom_id res chain seq x y z
N MET A 1 2.82 -1.12 -10.65
CA MET A 1 1.81 -0.06 -10.88
C MET A 1 1.10 0.23 -9.58
N TYR A 2 1.03 1.50 -9.18
CA TYR A 2 0.38 1.93 -7.94
C TYR A 2 -0.76 2.89 -8.26
N TYR A 3 -1.82 2.88 -7.46
CA TYR A 3 -2.72 4.02 -7.36
C TYR A 3 -2.31 4.89 -6.17
N GLY A 4 -2.49 6.19 -6.30
CA GLY A 4 -2.19 7.18 -5.27
C GLY A 4 -3.41 8.03 -4.98
N LEU A 5 -3.63 8.26 -3.69
CA LEU A 5 -4.63 9.20 -3.19
C LEU A 5 -3.92 10.35 -2.48
N SER A 6 -4.53 11.53 -2.51
CA SER A 6 -4.15 12.67 -1.68
C SER A 6 -5.37 13.22 -0.96
N ASN A 7 -5.12 13.91 0.14
CA ASN A 7 -6.15 14.45 1.02
C ASN A 7 -7.08 13.36 1.59
N PHE A 8 -6.54 12.14 1.81
CA PHE A 8 -7.28 11.02 2.36
C PHE A 8 -6.63 10.54 3.66
N TYR A 9 -7.23 10.84 4.80
CA TYR A 9 -6.63 10.64 6.12
C TYR A 9 -6.85 9.22 6.67
N GLN A 10 -6.18 8.22 6.07
CA GLN A 10 -6.21 6.83 6.59
C GLN A 10 -5.65 6.70 8.01
N ASN A 11 -4.84 7.67 8.45
CA ASN A 11 -4.22 7.71 9.77
C ASN A 11 -5.11 8.35 10.85
N HIS A 12 -6.32 8.81 10.51
CA HIS A 12 -7.24 9.37 11.50
C HIS A 12 -7.62 8.30 12.55
N ARG A 13 -7.52 8.60 13.84
CA ARG A 13 -7.70 7.62 14.94
C ARG A 13 -9.01 6.81 14.82
N ARG A 14 -10.14 7.48 14.57
CA ARG A 14 -11.43 6.80 14.41
C ARG A 14 -11.49 5.91 13.17
N TYR A 15 -10.77 6.28 12.11
CA TYR A 15 -10.71 5.49 10.88
C TYR A 15 -9.87 4.24 11.11
N VAL A 16 -8.67 4.37 11.68
CA VAL A 16 -7.74 3.25 11.95
C VAL A 16 -8.36 2.22 12.90
N LYS A 17 -9.09 2.67 13.92
CA LYS A 17 -9.72 1.78 14.91
C LYS A 17 -10.95 1.05 14.36
N SER A 18 -11.57 1.57 13.30
CA SER A 18 -12.83 1.06 12.75
C SER A 18 -12.62 -0.16 11.84
N ARG A 19 -12.33 -1.30 12.48
CA ARG A 19 -12.24 -2.65 11.90
C ARG A 19 -12.35 -3.72 12.99
N ASP A 20 -12.57 -4.97 12.60
CA ASP A 20 -12.53 -6.13 13.51
C ASP A 20 -11.50 -7.15 13.00
N ASP A 21 -10.38 -7.26 13.71
CA ASP A 21 -9.30 -8.18 13.31
C ASP A 21 -9.68 -9.66 13.51
N SER A 22 -10.58 -10.00 14.44
CA SER A 22 -11.08 -11.37 14.61
C SER A 22 -12.00 -11.76 13.45
N GLN A 23 -12.86 -10.83 13.01
CA GLN A 23 -13.70 -11.04 11.83
C GLN A 23 -12.84 -11.25 10.58
N LEU A 24 -11.83 -10.42 10.37
CA LEU A 24 -10.92 -10.49 9.21
C LEU A 24 -10.04 -11.75 9.22
N ASN A 25 -9.83 -12.36 10.39
CA ASN A 25 -9.16 -13.65 10.56
C ASN A 25 -10.12 -14.85 10.47
N GLY A 26 -11.39 -14.63 10.09
CA GLY A 26 -12.36 -15.69 9.83
C GLY A 26 -13.01 -16.32 11.06
N ASP A 27 -12.98 -15.65 12.21
CA ASP A 27 -13.71 -16.10 13.40
C ASP A 27 -15.23 -15.99 13.17
N ARG A 28 -15.94 -17.12 13.29
CA ARG A 28 -17.39 -17.20 13.10
C ARG A 28 -18.16 -16.38 14.12
N SER A 29 -17.65 -16.24 15.35
CA SER A 29 -18.30 -15.45 16.40
C SER A 29 -18.24 -13.95 16.10
N ALA A 30 -17.09 -13.48 15.61
CA ALA A 30 -16.89 -12.10 15.17
C ALA A 30 -17.61 -11.80 13.83
N LEU A 31 -17.93 -12.84 13.03
CA LEU A 31 -18.73 -12.69 11.82
C LEU A 31 -20.20 -12.35 12.13
N THR A 32 -20.78 -12.98 13.16
CA THR A 32 -22.17 -12.73 13.58
C THR A 32 -22.30 -11.54 14.53
N SER A 33 -21.30 -11.31 15.39
CA SER A 33 -21.25 -10.19 16.32
C SER A 33 -19.91 -9.45 16.24
N PRO A 34 -19.71 -8.61 15.20
CA PRO A 34 -18.46 -7.86 15.03
C PRO A 34 -18.21 -6.87 16.18
N SER A 35 -16.98 -6.40 16.32
CA SER A 35 -16.55 -5.45 17.35
C SER A 35 -17.35 -4.14 17.32
N LYS A 36 -17.54 -3.52 18.49
CA LYS A 36 -18.14 -2.17 18.62
C LYS A 36 -17.28 -1.09 17.97
N GLU A 37 -15.99 -1.35 17.79
CA GLU A 37 -15.07 -0.42 17.14
C GLU A 37 -15.43 -0.16 15.67
N CYS A 38 -16.16 -1.08 15.04
CA CYS A 38 -16.65 -0.92 13.67
C CYS A 38 -17.76 0.12 13.51
N GLU A 39 -18.30 0.71 14.59
CA GLU A 39 -19.35 1.72 14.49
C GLU A 39 -18.92 2.94 13.64
N PRO A 40 -19.81 3.49 12.79
CA PRO A 40 -21.20 3.07 12.59
C PRO A 40 -21.38 1.89 11.62
N TYR A 41 -20.31 1.41 10.98
CA TYR A 41 -20.32 0.37 9.94
C TYR A 41 -20.26 -1.06 10.51
N ARG A 42 -20.95 -1.29 11.62
CA ARG A 42 -21.01 -2.61 12.29
C ARG A 42 -22.17 -3.45 11.74
N THR A 43 -23.30 -2.82 11.47
CA THR A 43 -24.53 -3.45 10.99
C THR A 43 -25.09 -2.68 9.80
N GLY A 44 -25.77 -3.38 8.90
CA GLY A 44 -26.38 -2.83 7.69
C GLY A 44 -27.58 -3.69 7.29
N GLU A 45 -28.71 -3.05 7.01
CA GLU A 45 -29.97 -3.72 6.61
C GLU A 45 -30.45 -4.79 7.63
N GLY A 46 -30.17 -4.59 8.92
CA GLY A 46 -30.57 -5.52 9.99
C GLY A 46 -29.62 -6.71 10.20
N SER A 47 -28.55 -6.83 9.40
CA SER A 47 -27.53 -7.88 9.52
C SER A 47 -26.14 -7.31 9.86
N PRO A 48 -25.25 -8.10 10.49
CA PRO A 48 -23.85 -7.69 10.67
C PRO A 48 -23.15 -7.53 9.33
N ILE A 49 -22.35 -6.47 9.19
CA ILE A 49 -21.59 -6.21 7.96
C ILE A 49 -20.32 -7.07 7.96
N ALA A 50 -20.04 -7.73 6.84
CA ALA A 50 -18.79 -8.43 6.61
C ALA A 50 -18.17 -7.98 5.26
N PRO A 51 -16.99 -7.32 5.26
CA PRO A 51 -16.20 -6.84 6.42
C PRO A 51 -16.74 -5.55 7.06
N CYS A 52 -16.76 -5.47 8.39
CA CYS A 52 -17.19 -4.27 9.11
C CYS A 52 -16.14 -3.16 9.13
N GLY A 53 -16.59 -1.92 9.38
CA GLY A 53 -15.73 -0.79 9.68
C GLY A 53 -15.47 0.18 8.52
N ALA A 54 -15.03 1.39 8.88
CA ALA A 54 -14.83 2.51 7.95
C ALA A 54 -13.73 2.23 6.91
N ILE A 55 -12.70 1.48 7.31
CA ILE A 55 -11.59 1.12 6.41
C ILE A 55 -12.14 0.28 5.26
N ALA A 56 -12.84 -0.80 5.58
CA ALA A 56 -13.37 -1.69 4.57
C ALA A 56 -14.46 -1.02 3.72
N ASN A 57 -15.38 -0.28 4.35
CA ASN A 57 -16.45 0.42 3.64
C ASN A 57 -15.95 1.40 2.57
N SER A 58 -14.78 2.03 2.78
CA SER A 58 -14.21 3.00 1.84
C SER A 58 -13.21 2.40 0.84
N LEU A 59 -13.29 1.10 0.56
CA LEU A 59 -12.44 0.37 -0.40
C LEU A 59 -12.35 1.07 -1.76
N PHE A 60 -11.12 1.25 -2.25
CA PHE A 60 -10.85 1.78 -3.59
C PHE A 60 -11.39 0.85 -4.67
N ASN A 61 -12.18 1.39 -5.62
CA ASN A 61 -12.94 0.59 -6.59
C ASN A 61 -12.84 1.09 -8.05
N ASP A 62 -11.85 1.93 -8.37
CA ASP A 62 -11.54 2.21 -9.78
C ASP A 62 -10.86 0.99 -10.42
N THR A 63 -11.04 0.85 -11.74
CA THR A 63 -10.32 -0.15 -12.55
C THR A 63 -9.34 0.55 -13.47
N LEU A 64 -8.09 0.09 -13.48
CA LEU A 64 -7.01 0.68 -14.29
C LEU A 64 -6.47 -0.35 -15.27
N GLN A 65 -6.57 -0.05 -16.57
CA GLN A 65 -6.03 -0.89 -17.64
C GLN A 65 -5.02 -0.09 -18.46
N LEU A 66 -3.88 -0.71 -18.77
CA LEU A 66 -2.77 -0.06 -19.45
C LEU A 66 -2.57 -0.68 -20.83
N TYR A 67 -2.49 0.17 -21.85
CA TYR A 67 -2.29 -0.23 -23.24
C TYR A 67 -1.04 0.44 -23.81
N HIS A 68 -0.26 -0.29 -24.60
CA HIS A 68 0.79 0.25 -25.45
C HIS A 68 0.21 0.53 -26.85
N ILE A 69 0.58 1.66 -27.44
CA ILE A 69 0.23 1.99 -28.82
C ILE A 69 1.41 1.65 -29.72
N ASP A 70 1.21 0.72 -30.65
CA ASP A 70 2.23 0.38 -31.63
C ASP A 70 2.34 1.45 -32.74
N SER A 71 3.38 1.34 -33.57
CA SER A 71 3.60 2.22 -34.73
C SER A 71 2.41 2.27 -35.70
N ASN A 72 1.60 1.22 -35.75
CA ASN A 72 0.41 1.12 -36.61
C ASN A 72 -0.86 1.70 -35.94
N GLY A 73 -0.77 2.22 -34.71
CA GLY A 73 -1.91 2.75 -33.96
C GLY A 73 -2.76 1.69 -33.23
N THR A 74 -2.34 0.42 -33.24
CA THR A 74 -3.02 -0.67 -32.55
C THR A 74 -2.79 -0.62 -31.04
N PHE A 75 -3.83 -0.91 -30.27
CA PHE A 75 -3.78 -0.96 -28.80
C PHE A 75 -3.46 -2.37 -28.32
N ASN A 76 -2.28 -2.54 -27.73
CA ASN A 76 -1.86 -3.78 -27.11
C ASN A 76 -2.01 -3.71 -25.60
N GLU A 77 -2.84 -4.57 -25.01
CA GLU A 77 -3.01 -4.62 -23.56
C GLU A 77 -1.73 -5.12 -22.87
N ILE A 78 -1.29 -4.37 -21.85
CA ILE A 78 -0.17 -4.80 -21.02
C ILE A 78 -0.71 -5.76 -19.95
N PRO A 79 -0.22 -7.01 -19.87
CA PRO A 79 -0.68 -7.96 -18.87
C PRO A 79 -0.29 -7.47 -17.46
N LEU A 80 -1.30 -7.30 -16.61
CA LEU A 80 -1.17 -6.80 -15.24
C LEU A 80 -1.42 -7.95 -14.26
N VAL A 81 -0.41 -8.32 -13.47
CA VAL A 81 -0.53 -9.39 -12.48
C VAL A 81 -1.23 -8.87 -11.23
N LYS A 82 -2.30 -9.57 -10.82
CA LYS A 82 -3.12 -9.29 -9.63
C LYS A 82 -2.55 -9.90 -8.34
N LYS A 83 -1.99 -11.11 -8.42
CA LYS A 83 -1.41 -11.84 -7.27
C LYS A 83 -0.01 -11.33 -6.89
N GLY A 84 0.38 -11.55 -5.64
CA GLY A 84 1.70 -11.19 -5.11
C GLY A 84 1.89 -9.69 -4.83
N ILE A 85 0.80 -8.94 -4.67
CA ILE A 85 0.81 -7.52 -4.29
C ILE A 85 0.71 -7.33 -2.77
N ALA A 86 0.11 -8.28 -2.06
CA ALA A 86 0.02 -8.28 -0.61
C ALA A 86 1.26 -8.94 0.03
N TRP A 87 1.51 -8.63 1.30
CA TRP A 87 2.58 -9.28 2.06
C TRP A 87 2.18 -10.71 2.40
N TRP A 88 3.17 -11.61 2.40
CA TRP A 88 2.93 -13.03 2.65
C TRP A 88 2.24 -13.27 3.99
N THR A 89 2.66 -12.58 5.07
CA THR A 89 2.05 -12.68 6.40
C THR A 89 0.62 -12.16 6.45
N ASP A 90 0.33 -11.08 5.73
CA ASP A 90 -1.05 -10.59 5.64
C ASP A 90 -1.93 -11.65 4.98
N LYS A 91 -1.49 -12.21 3.83
CA LYS A 91 -2.28 -13.16 3.04
C LYS A 91 -2.47 -14.52 3.71
N HIS A 92 -1.45 -15.08 4.37
CA HIS A 92 -1.48 -16.47 4.85
C HIS A 92 -1.69 -16.61 6.37
N VAL A 93 -1.48 -15.54 7.14
CA VAL A 93 -1.57 -15.56 8.60
C VAL A 93 -2.68 -14.66 9.12
N LYS A 94 -2.69 -13.38 8.70
CA LYS A 94 -3.53 -12.36 9.31
C LYS A 94 -4.97 -12.35 8.79
N PHE A 95 -5.15 -12.51 7.49
CA PHE A 95 -6.47 -12.53 6.85
C PHE A 95 -6.83 -13.96 6.47
N ARG A 96 -8.04 -14.39 6.80
CA ARG A 96 -8.54 -15.73 6.49
C ARG A 96 -10.03 -15.69 6.25
N ASN A 97 -10.49 -16.48 5.28
CA ASN A 97 -11.92 -16.69 5.09
C ASN A 97 -12.47 -17.53 6.26
N PRO A 98 -13.72 -17.28 6.69
CA PRO A 98 -14.36 -18.08 7.73
C PRO A 98 -14.43 -19.56 7.32
N GLY A 99 -13.91 -20.43 8.18
CA GLY A 99 -13.66 -21.85 7.85
C GLY A 99 -14.92 -22.71 7.78
N GLY A 100 -14.85 -23.80 7.00
CA GLY A 100 -15.75 -24.96 7.07
C GLY A 100 -16.37 -25.44 5.76
N ASN A 101 -16.52 -24.56 4.76
CA ASN A 101 -17.14 -24.89 3.47
C ASN A 101 -16.32 -24.30 2.31
N ASN A 102 -16.17 -25.04 1.21
CA ASN A 102 -15.53 -24.53 -0.01
C ASN A 102 -16.35 -23.41 -0.69
N ASN A 103 -17.62 -23.26 -0.32
CA ASN A 103 -18.50 -22.24 -0.86
C ASN A 103 -18.55 -21.01 0.06
N LEU A 104 -17.92 -19.91 -0.38
CA LEU A 104 -17.89 -18.65 0.35
C LEU A 104 -19.28 -18.06 0.58
N THR A 105 -20.23 -18.29 -0.32
CA THR A 105 -21.62 -17.80 -0.18
C THR A 105 -22.27 -18.35 1.10
N VAL A 106 -22.01 -19.61 1.41
CA VAL A 106 -22.50 -20.26 2.63
C VAL A 106 -21.70 -19.78 3.85
N ALA A 107 -20.39 -19.59 3.69
CA ALA A 107 -19.53 -19.13 4.77
C ALA A 107 -19.88 -17.72 5.27
N PHE A 108 -20.41 -16.86 4.39
CA PHE A 108 -20.85 -15.50 4.69
C PHE A 108 -22.38 -15.36 4.86
N GLN A 109 -23.11 -16.48 4.99
CA GLN A 109 -24.56 -16.44 5.17
C GLN A 109 -24.94 -15.67 6.44
N GLY A 110 -25.96 -14.82 6.34
CA GLY A 110 -26.44 -13.99 7.45
C GLY A 110 -25.63 -12.71 7.69
N THR A 111 -24.67 -12.40 6.81
CA THR A 111 -23.96 -11.11 6.79
C THR A 111 -24.42 -10.24 5.64
N SER A 112 -24.26 -8.92 5.78
CA SER A 112 -24.51 -7.94 4.72
C SER A 112 -23.20 -7.36 4.18
N LYS A 113 -23.24 -6.89 2.92
CA LYS A 113 -22.11 -6.19 2.31
C LYS A 113 -21.94 -4.79 2.94
N PRO A 114 -20.75 -4.20 2.91
CA PRO A 114 -20.57 -2.81 3.31
C PRO A 114 -21.42 -1.86 2.46
N VAL A 115 -21.82 -0.73 3.07
CA VAL A 115 -22.78 0.23 2.50
C VAL A 115 -22.36 0.71 1.11
N ASN A 116 -21.09 1.08 0.95
CA ASN A 116 -20.56 1.63 -0.31
C ASN A 116 -20.11 0.56 -1.31
N TRP A 117 -20.22 -0.72 -0.97
CA TRP A 117 -19.81 -1.80 -1.85
C TRP A 117 -20.94 -2.15 -2.83
N ARG A 118 -20.60 -2.35 -4.11
CA ARG A 118 -21.56 -2.82 -5.12
C ARG A 118 -21.80 -4.33 -5.03
N LYS A 119 -20.76 -5.08 -4.65
CA LYS A 119 -20.75 -6.54 -4.55
C LYS A 119 -20.29 -6.96 -3.15
N PRO A 120 -20.73 -8.12 -2.63
CA PRO A 120 -20.24 -8.65 -1.37
C PRO A 120 -18.79 -9.13 -1.48
N VAL A 121 -18.18 -9.41 -0.32
CA VAL A 121 -16.75 -9.77 -0.22
C VAL A 121 -16.38 -11.06 -0.93
N PHE A 122 -17.30 -12.00 -1.03
CA PHE A 122 -17.12 -13.28 -1.72
C PHE A 122 -17.34 -13.20 -3.24
N GLU A 123 -17.61 -12.01 -3.78
CA GLU A 123 -17.71 -11.74 -5.23
C GLU A 123 -16.63 -10.77 -5.72
N LEU A 124 -15.58 -10.55 -4.93
CA LEU A 124 -14.48 -9.66 -5.31
C LEU A 124 -13.64 -10.24 -6.46
N ASP A 125 -13.41 -11.55 -6.46
CA ASP A 125 -12.72 -12.26 -7.54
C ASP A 125 -13.28 -13.67 -7.73
N PRO A 126 -14.45 -13.83 -8.38
CA PRO A 126 -15.10 -15.13 -8.52
C PRO A 126 -14.34 -16.11 -9.42
N GLU A 127 -13.43 -15.62 -10.26
CA GLU A 127 -12.61 -16.43 -11.15
C GLU A 127 -11.47 -17.14 -10.40
N ASP A 128 -11.06 -16.62 -9.24
CA ASP A 128 -9.88 -17.08 -8.52
C ASP A 128 -10.19 -17.31 -7.03
N PRO A 129 -10.47 -18.57 -6.63
CA PRO A 129 -10.77 -18.90 -5.24
C PRO A 129 -9.66 -18.54 -4.25
N GLU A 130 -8.40 -18.51 -4.68
CA GLU A 130 -7.25 -18.14 -3.83
C GLU A 130 -7.09 -16.63 -3.64
N ASN A 131 -7.87 -15.83 -4.35
CA ASN A 131 -7.86 -14.37 -4.30
C ASN A 131 -9.25 -13.79 -4.01
N ASN A 132 -10.13 -14.54 -3.34
CA ASN A 132 -11.51 -14.13 -3.08
C ASN A 132 -11.86 -14.12 -1.57
N GLY A 133 -12.86 -13.33 -1.18
CA GLY A 133 -13.20 -13.13 0.23
C GLY A 133 -12.22 -12.18 0.95
N PHE A 134 -11.99 -12.42 2.24
CA PHE A 134 -11.05 -11.62 3.05
C PHE A 134 -9.59 -11.77 2.63
N ILE A 135 -9.26 -12.83 1.89
CA ILE A 135 -7.90 -13.07 1.38
C ILE A 135 -7.62 -12.39 0.02
N ASN A 136 -8.60 -11.67 -0.54
CA ASN A 136 -8.41 -10.90 -1.76
C ASN A 136 -7.28 -9.87 -1.58
N GLU A 137 -6.27 -9.90 -2.45
CA GLU A 137 -5.06 -9.11 -2.25
C GLU A 137 -5.29 -7.59 -2.43
N ASP A 138 -6.22 -7.18 -3.29
CA ASP A 138 -6.60 -5.76 -3.43
C ASP A 138 -7.23 -5.24 -2.13
N PHE A 139 -8.10 -6.05 -1.52
CA PHE A 139 -8.70 -5.77 -0.22
C PHE A 139 -7.64 -5.71 0.89
N ILE A 140 -6.73 -6.70 0.97
CA ILE A 140 -5.65 -6.72 1.97
C ILE A 140 -4.76 -5.47 1.85
N VAL A 141 -4.34 -5.12 0.64
CA VAL A 141 -3.52 -3.92 0.39
C VAL A 141 -4.24 -2.66 0.84
N TRP A 142 -5.55 -2.58 0.63
CA TRP A 142 -6.36 -1.45 1.11
C TRP A 142 -6.42 -1.39 2.64
N MET A 143 -6.70 -2.51 3.30
CA MET A 143 -6.86 -2.62 4.75
C MET A 143 -5.62 -2.22 5.55
N ARG A 144 -4.44 -2.27 4.93
CA ARG A 144 -3.22 -1.69 5.51
C ARG A 144 -3.25 -0.17 5.47
N THR A 145 -3.63 0.48 6.56
CA THR A 145 -3.69 1.93 6.68
C THR A 145 -2.36 2.62 6.40
N ALA A 146 -2.37 3.66 5.56
CA ALA A 146 -1.22 4.51 5.32
C ALA A 146 -0.98 5.50 6.48
N ALA A 147 0.29 5.83 6.74
CA ALA A 147 0.67 6.76 7.80
C ALA A 147 0.43 8.24 7.47
N LEU A 148 0.35 8.57 6.18
CA LEU A 148 0.23 9.94 5.67
C LEU A 148 -1.03 10.12 4.82
N PRO A 149 -1.60 11.34 4.73
CA PRO A 149 -2.83 11.61 3.96
C PRO A 149 -2.63 11.54 2.44
N THR A 150 -1.36 11.61 2.00
CA THR A 150 -0.96 11.40 0.61
C THR A 150 -0.16 10.12 0.56
N PHE A 151 -0.73 9.09 -0.05
CA PHE A 151 -0.13 7.76 -0.08
C PHE A 151 -0.28 7.12 -1.46
N ARG A 152 0.41 5.99 -1.63
CA ARG A 152 0.25 5.09 -2.78
C ARG A 152 0.09 3.66 -2.27
N LYS A 153 -0.69 2.87 -2.99
CA LYS A 153 -0.89 1.45 -2.72
C LYS A 153 -0.62 0.66 -3.98
N LEU A 154 -0.01 -0.52 -3.82
CA LEU A 154 0.33 -1.38 -4.95
C LEU A 154 -0.97 -1.89 -5.58
N TYR A 155 -1.12 -1.70 -6.88
CA TYR A 155 -2.29 -2.15 -7.61
C TYR A 155 -1.95 -3.43 -8.37
N ARG A 156 -0.99 -3.36 -9.28
CA ARG A 156 -0.60 -4.50 -10.13
C ARG A 156 0.89 -4.56 -10.34
N ILE A 157 1.40 -5.74 -10.65
CA ILE A 157 2.80 -5.97 -11.01
C ILE A 157 2.87 -6.23 -12.50
N ILE A 158 3.83 -5.59 -13.16
CA ILE A 158 4.19 -5.89 -14.54
C ILE A 158 5.46 -6.73 -14.45
N GLN A 159 5.33 -8.03 -14.71
CA GLN A 159 6.45 -8.96 -14.58
C GLN A 159 7.51 -8.69 -15.64
N LYS A 160 8.78 -8.82 -15.24
CA LYS A 160 9.90 -8.69 -16.16
C LYS A 160 9.84 -9.82 -17.19
N LYS A 161 9.90 -9.46 -18.48
CA LYS A 161 10.02 -10.46 -19.55
C LYS A 161 11.40 -11.14 -19.47
N PRO A 162 11.50 -12.45 -19.75
CA PRO A 162 12.79 -13.16 -19.77
C PRO A 162 13.69 -12.77 -20.95
N SER A 163 13.17 -11.97 -21.90
CA SER A 163 13.91 -11.45 -23.05
C SER A 163 14.86 -10.31 -22.67
N THR A 164 15.84 -10.05 -23.52
CA THR A 164 16.71 -8.87 -23.49
C THR A 164 15.97 -7.56 -23.79
N THR A 165 14.74 -7.65 -24.33
CA THR A 165 13.89 -6.49 -24.59
C THR A 165 13.30 -5.90 -23.30
N PRO A 166 13.19 -4.56 -23.20
CA PRO A 166 12.58 -3.93 -22.04
C PRO A 166 11.11 -4.37 -21.92
N THR A 167 10.67 -4.66 -20.70
CA THR A 167 9.28 -5.08 -20.41
C THR A 167 8.25 -4.07 -20.94
N LEU A 168 8.54 -2.79 -20.76
CA LEU A 168 7.79 -1.66 -21.30
C LEU A 168 8.72 -0.87 -22.23
N PRO A 169 8.55 -0.97 -23.56
CA PRO A 169 9.36 -0.19 -24.50
C PRO A 169 9.02 1.31 -24.43
N SER A 170 9.93 2.14 -24.93
CA SER A 170 9.66 3.57 -25.11
C SER A 170 8.57 3.74 -26.17
N GLY A 171 7.53 4.52 -25.88
CA GLY A 171 6.39 4.65 -26.76
C GLY A 171 5.23 5.39 -26.13
N LYS A 172 4.11 5.45 -26.86
CA LYS A 172 2.86 6.03 -26.37
C LYS A 172 2.06 4.96 -25.63
N TYR A 173 1.49 5.35 -24.50
CA TYR A 173 0.65 4.49 -23.69
C TYR A 173 -0.70 5.15 -23.45
N VAL A 174 -1.74 4.34 -23.34
CA VAL A 174 -3.08 4.77 -22.94
C VAL A 174 -3.46 4.07 -21.65
N LEU A 175 -3.93 4.87 -20.69
CA LEU A 175 -4.50 4.38 -19.45
C LEU A 175 -6.01 4.51 -19.56
N ASN A 176 -6.71 3.38 -19.61
CA ASN A 176 -8.15 3.35 -19.49
C ASN A 176 -8.53 3.25 -18.01
N VAL A 177 -9.46 4.10 -17.57
CA VAL A 177 -9.87 4.22 -16.16
C VAL A 177 -11.37 4.13 -16.04
N THR A 178 -11.86 3.08 -15.37
CA THR A 178 -13.25 3.02 -14.91
C THR A 178 -13.36 3.80 -13.60
N TYR A 179 -13.90 5.02 -13.68
CA TYR A 179 -13.87 6.02 -12.60
C TYR A 179 -15.06 5.85 -11.63
N ASN A 180 -14.90 5.01 -10.60
CA ASN A 180 -15.95 4.69 -9.63
C ASN A 180 -15.75 5.35 -8.25
N TYR A 181 -14.52 5.72 -7.89
CA TYR A 181 -14.16 6.18 -6.56
C TYR A 181 -14.27 7.72 -6.44
N PRO A 182 -15.26 8.27 -5.73
CA PRO A 182 -15.44 9.71 -5.61
C PRO A 182 -14.43 10.32 -4.64
N VAL A 183 -13.78 11.42 -5.05
CA VAL A 183 -12.81 12.15 -4.21
C VAL A 183 -13.11 13.63 -4.06
N LEU A 184 -14.07 14.16 -4.85
CA LEU A 184 -14.35 15.60 -4.91
C LEU A 184 -14.95 16.13 -3.60
N SER A 185 -15.72 15.33 -2.87
CA SER A 185 -16.38 15.74 -1.63
C SER A 185 -15.43 16.11 -0.50
N PHE A 186 -14.17 15.68 -0.58
CA PHE A 186 -13.12 15.99 0.38
C PHE A 186 -11.89 16.63 -0.28
N ASP A 187 -12.05 17.23 -1.47
CA ASP A 187 -10.96 17.84 -2.24
C ASP A 187 -9.74 16.90 -2.40
N GLY A 188 -10.02 15.62 -2.64
CA GLY A 188 -9.03 14.59 -2.87
C GLY A 188 -8.59 14.54 -4.33
N ARG A 189 -7.40 13.97 -4.58
CA ARG A 189 -6.92 13.70 -5.94
C ARG A 189 -6.52 12.24 -6.09
N LYS A 190 -6.76 11.70 -7.28
CA LYS A 190 -6.34 10.35 -7.69
C LYS A 190 -5.22 10.45 -8.70
N ARG A 191 -4.23 9.57 -8.60
CA ARG A 191 -3.14 9.44 -9.58
C ARG A 191 -2.76 7.98 -9.77
N MET A 192 -2.30 7.65 -10.96
CA MET A 192 -1.66 6.36 -11.25
C MET A 192 -0.15 6.58 -11.33
N ILE A 193 0.63 5.67 -10.75
CA ILE A 193 2.09 5.77 -10.67
C ILE A 193 2.70 4.47 -11.23
N LEU A 194 3.48 4.61 -12.30
CA LEU A 194 4.40 3.58 -12.77
C LEU A 194 5.79 3.86 -12.20
N SER A 195 6.41 2.84 -11.61
CA SER A 195 7.76 2.93 -11.04
C SER A 195 8.38 1.55 -11.08
N THR A 196 9.68 1.52 -11.35
CA THR A 196 10.54 0.38 -11.01
C THR A 196 10.95 0.46 -9.55
N ILE A 197 11.39 -0.66 -8.98
CA ILE A 197 11.96 -0.73 -7.64
C ILE A 197 13.40 -1.24 -7.73
N SER A 198 14.26 -0.73 -6.86
CA SER A 198 15.57 -1.31 -6.57
C SER A 198 15.49 -2.09 -5.25
N TRP A 199 16.61 -2.68 -4.83
CA TRP A 199 16.75 -3.30 -3.51
C TRP A 199 16.33 -2.38 -2.36
N MET A 200 16.57 -1.07 -2.49
CA MET A 200 16.22 -0.06 -1.46
C MET A 200 14.82 0.53 -1.64
N GLY A 201 13.98 -0.09 -2.48
CA GLY A 201 12.61 0.34 -2.75
C GLY A 201 12.50 1.25 -3.98
N GLY A 202 11.52 2.16 -3.94
CA GLY A 202 11.26 3.08 -5.05
C GLY A 202 12.13 4.34 -5.01
N LYS A 203 11.92 5.24 -5.97
CA LYS A 203 12.62 6.55 -6.04
C LYS A 203 12.40 7.38 -4.78
N ASN A 204 13.43 7.49 -3.94
CA ASN A 204 13.49 8.42 -2.81
C ASN A 204 14.94 8.84 -2.54
N PRO A 205 15.36 10.07 -2.91
CA PRO A 205 16.73 10.53 -2.72
C PRO A 205 17.06 10.97 -1.28
N PHE A 206 16.06 11.09 -0.40
CA PHE A 206 16.22 11.65 0.94
C PHE A 206 17.33 10.97 1.74
N LEU A 207 17.34 9.63 1.76
CA LEU A 207 18.32 8.87 2.53
C LEU A 207 19.76 9.15 2.02
N GLY A 208 19.96 9.16 0.70
CA GLY A 208 21.26 9.46 0.10
C GLY A 208 21.73 10.88 0.40
N ILE A 209 20.83 11.86 0.29
CA ILE A 209 21.13 13.26 0.64
C ILE A 209 21.49 13.36 2.13
N ALA A 210 20.72 12.73 3.01
CA ALA A 210 20.97 12.76 4.46
C ALA A 210 22.35 12.20 4.83
N TYR A 211 22.75 11.06 4.25
CA TYR A 211 24.07 10.48 4.50
C TYR A 211 25.21 11.38 3.99
N ILE A 212 25.09 11.96 2.79
CA ILE A 212 26.10 12.87 2.24
C ILE A 212 26.23 14.12 3.11
N THR A 213 25.11 14.70 3.53
CA THR A 213 25.11 15.90 4.38
C THR A 213 25.75 15.63 5.73
N VAL A 214 25.30 14.59 6.45
CA VAL A 214 25.85 14.25 7.77
C VAL A 214 27.32 13.85 7.66
N GLY A 215 27.69 13.07 6.64
CA GLY A 215 29.08 12.67 6.39
C GLY A 215 29.99 13.87 6.11
N SER A 216 29.51 14.85 5.34
CA SER A 216 30.27 16.08 5.04
C SER A 216 30.48 16.93 6.29
N ILE A 217 29.47 17.05 7.15
CA ILE A 217 29.57 17.78 8.42
C ILE A 217 30.58 17.08 9.34
N CYS A 218 30.50 15.76 9.50
CA CYS A 218 31.44 15.00 10.32
C CYS A 218 32.88 15.11 9.79
N PHE A 219 33.08 15.03 8.46
CA PHE A 219 34.39 15.19 7.85
C PHE A 219 34.97 16.58 8.09
N PHE A 220 34.17 17.63 7.89
CA PHE A 220 34.57 19.01 8.14
C PHE A 220 34.97 19.22 9.61
N LEU A 221 34.15 18.74 10.56
CA LEU A 221 34.47 18.79 11.99
C LEU A 221 35.76 18.02 12.31
N GLY A 222 35.97 16.86 11.68
CA GLY A 222 37.21 16.09 11.82
C GLY A 222 38.45 16.87 11.36
N VAL A 223 38.37 17.56 10.21
CA VAL A 223 39.46 18.43 9.72
C VAL A 223 39.71 19.60 10.68
N VAL A 224 38.66 20.26 11.16
CA VAL A 224 38.79 21.35 12.14
C VAL A 224 39.47 20.86 13.43
N LEU A 225 39.05 19.72 13.97
CA LEU A 225 39.66 19.14 15.16
C LEU A 225 41.11 18.73 14.93
N LEU A 226 41.46 18.22 13.74
CA LEU A 226 42.84 17.88 13.38
C LEU A 226 43.73 19.14 13.31
N ILE A 227 43.23 20.23 12.73
CA ILE A 227 43.94 21.53 12.70
C ILE A 227 44.14 22.06 14.12
N ILE A 228 43.11 21.99 14.97
CA ILE A 228 43.20 22.40 16.38
C ILE A 228 44.25 21.54 17.10
N HIS A 229 44.19 20.21 16.96
CA HIS A 229 45.15 19.31 17.59
C HIS A 229 46.58 19.67 17.20
N HIS A 230 46.89 19.79 15.91
CA HIS A 230 48.23 20.14 15.45
C HIS A 230 48.69 21.54 15.91
N LYS A 231 47.78 22.50 16.06
CA LYS A 231 48.11 23.85 16.56
C LYS A 231 48.46 23.86 18.05
N TYR A 232 47.79 23.04 18.86
CA TYR A 232 47.98 23.00 20.31
C TYR A 232 48.98 21.94 20.77
N ASP A 233 49.28 20.93 19.96
CA ASP A 233 50.29 19.91 20.27
C ASP A 233 51.72 20.51 20.29
N ASN A 234 52.00 21.44 19.38
CA ASN A 234 53.29 22.17 19.36
C ASN A 234 53.51 23.12 20.54
N ARG A 235 52.49 23.42 21.36
CA ARG A 235 52.66 24.29 22.54
C ARG A 235 53.26 23.56 23.75
N ASN A 236 53.16 22.22 23.82
CA ASN A 236 53.74 21.45 24.93
C ASN A 236 55.23 21.12 24.74
N ASN A 237 55.77 21.20 23.52
CA ASN A 237 57.18 20.94 23.25
C ASN A 237 58.09 22.18 23.35
N SER A 238 57.54 23.35 23.71
CA SER A 238 58.30 24.63 23.85
C SER A 238 58.42 25.11 25.29
N ALA A 239 58.24 24.24 26.28
CA ALA A 239 58.69 24.53 27.64
C ALA A 239 60.23 24.40 27.68
N ASP A 240 60.91 25.42 27.16
CA ASP A 240 62.34 25.64 27.39
C ASP A 240 62.58 25.64 28.90
N ILE A 241 63.41 24.70 29.36
CA ILE A 241 63.99 24.67 30.70
C ILE A 241 65.09 25.74 30.72
N PRO A 242 64.96 26.84 31.49
CA PRO A 242 66.09 27.72 31.71
C PRO A 242 67.02 27.08 32.75
N ASN A 243 68.32 27.04 32.41
CA ASN A 243 69.43 26.72 33.31
C ASN A 243 69.45 27.59 34.57
#